data_AF-A0A9D7IA03-F1
#
_entry.id   AF-A0A9D7IA03-F1
#
_cell.length_a   1.000
_cell.length_b   1.000
_cell.length_c   1.000
_cell.angle_alpha   90.00
_cell.angle_beta   90.00
_cell.angle_gamma   90.00
#
_symmetry.space_group_name_H-M   'P 1'
#
loop_
_entity.id
_entity.type
_entity.pdbx_description
1 polymer ?
#
loop_
_entity_poly.entity_id
_entity_poly.type
_entity_poly.pdbx_seq_one_letter_code
_entity_poly.pdbx_strand_id
1 'polypeptide(L)'
;SVGRDHASLLLGTLVTFWLGYGLLPAIVAGSLVASYTMLGSTIVARLGARNLEPMVVMNGATMVSDTLSLLVFAVCVRLYVGDFSVSGIAIQVIEIVVFVPLVLLGLGRAGAWLLQRAENEEETYFILMFGILAVTALLAEWIKLPGIVGTFLAGLAVNAAVKDKPAKGKLAFIGNTLFIPIFFIVTGFLIDPMALARSISQDFYLAAGIIGALLLGKWIAAESCGRAFGFTPAARRTMWSLTLPQVAATLAATLVAFKTFNAAGQPLLDERMLNAVLIVVLVTAILGPILTQRFAPQMLRDSASRKLK
;
A
#
# COMPACT_ATOMS: atom_id res chain seq x y z
N SER A 1 0.71 -19.83 4.60
CA SER A 1 0.98 -18.52 5.23
C SER A 1 0.33 -17.34 4.51
N VAL A 2 -0.19 -17.49 3.28
CA VAL A 2 -0.79 -16.39 2.48
C VAL A 2 -2.24 -16.05 2.87
N GLY A 3 -3.01 -17.00 3.41
CA GLY A 3 -4.47 -16.83 3.61
C GLY A 3 -4.93 -15.99 4.81
N ARG A 4 -4.05 -15.32 5.59
CA ARG A 4 -4.45 -14.58 6.80
C ARG A 4 -4.36 -13.06 6.70
N ASP A 5 -3.79 -12.53 5.62
CA ASP A 5 -3.61 -11.08 5.42
C ASP A 5 -4.79 -10.41 4.69
N HIS A 6 -5.81 -11.18 4.30
CA HIS A 6 -7.02 -10.64 3.64
C HIS A 6 -8.09 -10.16 4.63
N ALA A 7 -7.87 -10.27 5.95
CA ALA A 7 -8.86 -9.92 6.95
C ALA A 7 -9.27 -8.43 6.87
N SER A 8 -8.30 -7.54 6.65
CA SER A 8 -8.55 -6.10 6.45
C SER A 8 -9.29 -5.81 5.14
N LEU A 9 -8.97 -6.54 4.06
CA LEU A 9 -9.68 -6.44 2.79
C LEU A 9 -11.14 -6.84 2.95
N LEU A 10 -11.39 -8.03 3.50
CA LEU A 10 -12.73 -8.59 3.67
C LEU A 10 -13.58 -7.73 4.61
N LEU A 11 -13.03 -7.29 5.74
CA LEU A 11 -13.75 -6.41 6.67
C LEU A 11 -14.03 -5.04 6.06
N GLY A 12 -13.06 -4.46 5.33
CA GLY A 12 -13.26 -3.20 4.63
C GLY A 12 -14.36 -3.31 3.57
N THR A 13 -14.37 -4.39 2.78
CA THR A 13 -15.42 -4.68 1.81
C THR A 13 -16.78 -4.90 2.46
N LEU A 14 -16.83 -5.68 3.54
CA LEU A 14 -18.09 -6.00 4.22
C LEU A 14 -18.73 -4.74 4.83
N VAL A 15 -17.93 -3.91 5.51
CA VAL A 15 -18.43 -2.68 6.12
C VAL A 15 -18.91 -1.69 5.07
N THR A 16 -18.15 -1.49 3.99
CA THR A 16 -18.54 -0.55 2.94
C THR A 16 -19.76 -1.03 2.14
N PHE A 17 -19.87 -2.33 1.88
CA PHE A 17 -21.06 -2.94 1.30
C PHE A 17 -22.29 -2.77 2.20
N TRP A 18 -22.14 -3.00 3.51
CA TRP A 18 -23.23 -2.84 4.49
C TRP A 18 -23.71 -1.39 4.61
N LEU A 19 -22.83 -0.43 4.34
CA LEU A 19 -23.15 1.01 4.29
C LEU A 19 -23.76 1.46 2.96
N GLY A 20 -24.13 0.53 2.08
CA GLY A 20 -24.94 0.80 0.88
C GLY A 20 -24.15 1.01 -0.41
N TYR A 21 -22.83 0.77 -0.42
CA TYR A 21 -22.03 0.82 -1.65
C TYR A 21 -22.20 -0.47 -2.46
N GLY A 22 -22.14 -0.33 -3.79
CA GLY A 22 -22.11 -1.48 -4.70
C GLY A 22 -20.89 -2.38 -4.46
N LEU A 23 -20.97 -3.62 -4.94
CA LEU A 23 -19.94 -4.64 -4.70
C LEU A 23 -18.54 -4.20 -5.17
N LEU A 24 -18.42 -3.63 -6.37
CA LEU A 24 -17.14 -3.16 -6.92
C LEU A 24 -16.52 -2.01 -6.09
N PRO A 25 -17.23 -0.89 -5.83
CA PRO A 25 -16.74 0.15 -4.92
C PRO A 25 -16.35 -0.38 -3.53
N ALA A 26 -17.11 -1.34 -2.98
CA ALA A 26 -16.81 -1.95 -1.69
C ALA A 26 -15.53 -2.81 -1.70
N ILE A 27 -15.30 -3.59 -2.77
CA ILE A 27 -14.05 -4.36 -2.94
C ILE A 27 -12.87 -3.40 -3.09
N VAL A 28 -13.02 -2.33 -3.85
CA VAL A 28 -12.01 -1.28 -4.00
C VAL A 28 -11.68 -0.67 -2.64
N ALA A 29 -12.70 -0.25 -1.86
CA ALA A 29 -12.48 0.29 -0.52
C ALA A 29 -11.78 -0.72 0.42
N GLY A 30 -12.15 -2.00 0.35
CA GLY A 30 -11.44 -3.07 1.07
C GLY A 30 -9.97 -3.20 0.66
N SER A 31 -9.66 -3.16 -0.63
CA SER A 31 -8.28 -3.20 -1.13
C SER A 31 -7.45 -2.00 -0.66
N LEU A 32 -8.07 -0.81 -0.57
CA LEU A 32 -7.45 0.40 -0.04
C LEU A 32 -7.12 0.25 1.45
N VAL A 33 -8.02 -0.36 2.23
CA VAL A 33 -7.86 -0.66 3.66
C VAL A 33 -6.77 -1.71 3.93
N ALA A 34 -6.56 -2.63 2.99
CA ALA A 34 -5.56 -3.68 3.12
C ALA A 34 -4.12 -3.16 3.01
N SER A 35 -3.88 -2.14 2.18
CA SER A 35 -2.56 -1.55 2.02
C SER A 35 -2.13 -0.68 3.20
N TYR A 36 -0.83 -0.44 3.35
CA TYR A 36 -0.32 0.45 4.37
C TYR A 36 1.02 1.09 4.00
N THR A 37 1.43 2.08 4.79
CA THR A 37 2.69 2.79 4.61
C THR A 37 3.54 2.64 5.86
N MET A 38 4.81 2.26 5.69
CA MET A 38 5.76 2.02 6.79
C MET A 38 6.28 3.32 7.45
N LEU A 39 5.41 4.25 7.82
CA LEU A 39 5.82 5.50 8.50
C LEU A 39 6.58 5.24 9.81
N GLY A 40 6.10 4.28 10.61
CA GLY A 40 6.72 3.92 11.89
C GLY A 40 8.03 3.13 11.76
N SER A 41 8.40 2.67 10.56
CA SER A 41 9.64 1.89 10.36
C SER A 41 10.90 2.72 10.66
N THR A 42 10.83 4.04 10.47
CA THR A 42 11.91 4.97 10.82
C THR A 42 12.15 5.01 12.34
N ILE A 43 11.09 4.88 13.14
CA ILE A 43 11.14 4.84 14.60
C ILE A 43 11.82 3.54 15.06
N VAL A 44 11.40 2.41 14.49
CA VAL A 44 12.00 1.09 14.74
C VAL A 44 13.47 1.04 14.32
N ALA A 45 13.81 1.68 13.19
CA ALA A 45 15.18 1.78 12.71
C ALA A 45 16.08 2.57 13.67
N ARG A 46 15.58 3.71 14.21
CA ARG A 46 16.31 4.49 15.23
C ARG A 46 16.55 3.70 16.53
N LEU A 47 15.67 2.77 16.86
CA LEU A 47 15.80 1.89 18.01
C LEU A 47 16.70 0.65 17.76
N GLY A 48 17.30 0.51 16.57
CA GLY A 48 18.14 -0.64 16.23
C GLY A 48 17.37 -1.96 16.06
N ALA A 49 16.03 -1.91 15.99
CA ALA A 49 15.15 -3.07 16.00
C ALA A 49 14.80 -3.61 14.59
N ARG A 50 15.35 -3.03 13.53
CA ARG A 50 14.95 -3.30 12.13
C ARG A 50 15.17 -4.76 11.70
N ASN A 51 16.20 -5.41 12.25
CA ASN A 51 16.60 -6.76 11.87
C ASN A 51 15.99 -7.84 12.76
N LEU A 52 15.10 -7.47 13.70
CA LEU A 52 14.37 -8.46 14.48
C LEU A 52 13.44 -9.24 13.57
N GLU A 53 13.32 -10.55 13.82
CA GLU A 53 12.50 -11.46 13.03
C GLU A 53 11.06 -10.96 12.81
N PRO A 54 10.34 -10.39 13.80
CA PRO A 54 9.01 -9.81 13.58
C PRO A 54 8.97 -8.71 12.51
N MET A 55 10.04 -7.91 12.40
CA MET A 55 10.13 -6.82 11.42
C MET A 55 10.46 -7.35 10.02
N VAL A 56 11.32 -8.36 9.93
CA VAL A 56 11.65 -9.02 8.65
C VAL A 56 10.43 -9.72 8.07
N VAL A 57 9.72 -10.51 8.90
CA VAL A 57 8.49 -11.21 8.51
C VAL A 57 7.41 -10.21 8.10
N MET A 58 7.21 -9.14 8.87
CA MET A 58 6.28 -8.07 8.53
C MET A 58 6.59 -7.45 7.17
N ASN A 59 7.86 -7.07 6.93
CA ASN A 59 8.25 -6.44 5.67
C ASN A 59 7.97 -7.34 4.46
N GLY A 60 8.28 -8.63 4.57
CA GLY A 60 8.02 -9.61 3.51
C GLY A 60 6.53 -9.83 3.25
N ALA A 61 5.74 -10.05 4.31
CA ALA A 61 4.29 -10.24 4.22
C ALA A 61 3.61 -9.04 3.53
N THR A 62 4.13 -7.85 3.78
CA THR A 62 3.59 -6.59 3.28
C THR A 62 3.79 -6.39 1.80
N MET A 63 4.99 -6.71 1.30
CA MET A 63 5.26 -6.65 -0.13
C MET A 63 4.25 -7.52 -0.89
N VAL A 64 3.91 -8.69 -0.34
CA VAL A 64 2.93 -9.60 -0.93
C VAL A 64 1.50 -9.02 -0.82
N SER A 65 1.09 -8.57 0.37
CA SER A 65 -0.26 -8.04 0.59
C SER A 65 -0.55 -6.78 -0.20
N ASP A 66 0.41 -5.85 -0.31
CA ASP A 66 0.29 -4.63 -1.10
C ASP A 66 0.18 -4.94 -2.58
N THR A 67 1.03 -5.85 -3.09
CA THR A 67 0.96 -6.30 -4.49
C THR A 67 -0.41 -6.90 -4.78
N LEU A 68 -0.90 -7.79 -3.92
CA LEU A 68 -2.21 -8.43 -4.13
C LEU A 68 -3.35 -7.40 -4.05
N SER A 69 -3.30 -6.46 -3.11
CA SER A 69 -4.32 -5.42 -2.96
C SER A 69 -4.38 -4.52 -4.19
N LEU A 70 -3.23 -4.14 -4.75
CA LEU A 70 -3.16 -3.38 -6.01
C LEU A 70 -3.65 -4.19 -7.21
N LEU A 71 -3.41 -5.51 -7.26
CA LEU A 71 -3.96 -6.36 -8.31
C LEU A 71 -5.49 -6.46 -8.22
N VAL A 72 -6.03 -6.64 -7.01
CA VAL A 72 -7.49 -6.60 -6.78
C VAL A 72 -8.06 -5.25 -7.22
N PHE A 73 -7.42 -4.15 -6.83
CA PHE A 73 -7.79 -2.81 -7.27
C PHE A 73 -7.78 -2.68 -8.81
N ALA A 74 -6.73 -3.15 -9.47
CA ALA A 74 -6.59 -3.09 -10.93
C ALA A 74 -7.70 -3.88 -11.66
N VAL A 75 -8.05 -5.06 -11.12
CA VAL A 75 -9.18 -5.85 -11.61
C VAL A 75 -10.47 -5.06 -11.47
N CYS A 76 -10.77 -4.52 -10.29
CA CYS A 76 -12.00 -3.76 -10.05
C CYS A 76 -12.14 -2.53 -10.93
N VAL A 77 -11.07 -1.75 -11.14
CA VAL A 77 -11.09 -0.56 -12.00
C VAL A 77 -11.48 -0.95 -13.43
N ARG A 78 -10.88 -2.01 -13.98
CA ARG A 78 -11.19 -2.45 -15.35
C ARG A 78 -12.62 -2.94 -15.48
N LEU A 79 -13.10 -3.73 -14.51
CA LEU A 79 -14.48 -4.23 -14.49
C LEU A 79 -15.52 -3.12 -14.35
N TYR A 80 -15.14 -2.00 -13.75
CA TYR A 80 -16.02 -0.85 -13.61
C TYR A 80 -16.12 -0.02 -14.90
N VAL A 81 -15.01 0.10 -15.65
CA VAL A 81 -14.96 0.85 -16.92
C VAL A 81 -15.49 0.03 -18.10
N GLY A 82 -15.22 -1.27 -18.13
CA GLY A 82 -15.64 -2.18 -19.20
C GLY A 82 -16.99 -2.84 -18.93
N ASP A 83 -17.59 -3.40 -19.98
CA ASP A 83 -18.78 -4.23 -19.83
C ASP A 83 -18.44 -5.57 -19.17
N PHE A 84 -19.28 -5.99 -18.22
CA PHE A 84 -19.21 -7.29 -17.54
C PHE A 84 -19.42 -8.44 -18.55
N SER A 85 -18.34 -8.84 -19.21
CA SER A 85 -18.30 -10.02 -20.07
C SER A 85 -17.36 -11.05 -19.46
N VAL A 86 -17.80 -12.32 -19.43
CA VAL A 86 -16.99 -13.45 -18.94
C VAL A 86 -15.69 -13.57 -19.74
N SER A 87 -15.75 -13.31 -21.05
CA SER A 87 -14.57 -13.26 -21.92
C SER A 87 -13.64 -12.09 -21.57
N GLY A 88 -14.18 -10.90 -21.27
CA GLY A 88 -13.37 -9.74 -20.85
C GLY A 88 -12.65 -9.97 -19.53
N ILE A 89 -13.32 -10.58 -18.55
CA ILE A 89 -12.70 -10.96 -17.27
C ILE A 89 -11.56 -11.97 -17.50
N ALA A 90 -11.81 -13.01 -18.29
CA ALA A 90 -10.80 -14.04 -18.56
C ALA A 90 -9.56 -13.47 -19.27
N ILE A 91 -9.76 -12.64 -20.30
CA ILE A 91 -8.67 -11.94 -21.01
C ILE A 91 -7.89 -11.07 -20.04
N GLN A 92 -8.57 -10.31 -19.18
CA GLN A 92 -7.89 -9.44 -18.22
C GLN A 92 -7.03 -10.23 -17.22
N VAL A 93 -7.55 -11.34 -16.69
CA VAL A 93 -6.76 -12.19 -15.78
C VAL A 93 -5.51 -12.70 -16.48
N ILE A 94 -5.62 -13.11 -17.74
CA ILE A 94 -4.47 -13.53 -18.55
C ILE A 94 -3.49 -12.37 -18.76
N GLU A 95 -3.96 -11.17 -19.12
CA GLU A 95 -3.13 -9.98 -19.27
C GLU A 95 -2.36 -9.66 -17.99
N ILE A 96 -3.00 -9.72 -16.81
CA ILE A 96 -2.35 -9.52 -15.51
C ILE A 96 -1.33 -10.62 -15.22
N VAL A 97 -1.70 -11.88 -15.45
CA VAL A 97 -0.82 -13.05 -15.23
C VAL A 97 0.42 -13.01 -16.12
N VAL A 98 0.33 -12.42 -17.31
CA VAL A 98 1.49 -12.20 -18.19
C VAL A 98 2.26 -10.94 -17.81
N PHE A 99 1.56 -9.85 -17.50
CA PHE A 99 2.14 -8.54 -17.19
C PHE A 99 2.99 -8.57 -15.93
N VAL A 100 2.50 -9.17 -14.84
CA VAL A 100 3.22 -9.19 -13.56
C VAL A 100 4.59 -9.87 -13.69
N PRO A 101 4.71 -11.11 -14.23
CA PRO A 101 6.01 -11.71 -14.47
C PRO A 101 6.86 -10.95 -15.49
N LEU A 102 6.27 -10.39 -16.55
CA LEU A 102 7.00 -9.61 -17.54
C LEU A 102 7.67 -8.38 -16.91
N VAL A 103 6.96 -7.67 -16.01
CA VAL A 103 7.53 -6.53 -15.28
C VAL A 103 8.55 -6.99 -14.25
N LEU A 104 8.20 -7.95 -13.38
CA LEU A 104 9.07 -8.37 -12.28
C LEU A 104 10.36 -9.05 -12.77
N LEU A 105 10.27 -9.90 -13.79
CA LEU A 105 11.38 -10.72 -14.27
C LEU A 105 12.10 -10.12 -15.47
N GLY A 106 11.36 -9.53 -16.42
CA GLY A 106 11.90 -8.94 -17.64
C GLY A 106 12.42 -7.54 -17.39
N LEU A 107 11.50 -6.59 -17.18
CA LEU A 107 11.82 -5.17 -16.97
C LEU A 107 12.64 -4.93 -15.70
N GLY A 108 12.38 -5.67 -14.62
CA GLY A 108 13.18 -5.60 -13.40
C GLY A 108 14.66 -5.91 -13.63
N ARG A 109 14.95 -6.99 -14.37
CA ARG A 109 16.33 -7.39 -14.68
C ARG A 109 16.99 -6.42 -15.67
N ALA A 110 16.28 -6.06 -16.74
CA ALA A 110 16.79 -5.11 -17.73
C ALA A 110 17.04 -3.73 -17.10
N GLY A 111 16.10 -3.25 -16.29
CA GLY A 111 16.19 -1.99 -15.57
C GLY A 111 17.35 -1.97 -14.58
N ALA A 112 17.54 -3.03 -13.79
CA ALA A 112 18.68 -3.12 -12.89
C ALA A 112 20.02 -3.19 -13.63
N TRP A 113 20.08 -3.86 -14.78
CA TRP A 113 21.27 -3.89 -15.63
C TRP A 113 21.59 -2.50 -16.18
N LEU A 114 20.58 -1.74 -16.64
CA LEU A 114 20.75 -0.36 -17.10
C LEU A 114 21.21 0.56 -15.96
N LEU A 115 20.55 0.48 -14.79
CA LEU A 115 20.87 1.30 -13.63
C LEU A 115 22.29 1.04 -13.09
N GLN A 116 22.78 -0.19 -13.19
CA GLN A 116 24.15 -0.52 -12.79
C GLN A 116 25.19 0.07 -13.74
N ARG A 117 24.89 0.18 -15.03
CA ARG A 117 25.80 0.83 -15.99
C ARG A 117 25.88 2.34 -15.78
N ALA A 118 24.79 2.94 -15.33
CA ALA A 118 24.71 4.36 -15.01
C ALA A 118 25.04 4.68 -13.54
N GLU A 119 25.57 3.73 -12.77
CA GLU A 119 25.78 3.93 -11.32
C GLU A 119 26.75 5.08 -11.00
N ASN A 120 27.70 5.34 -11.89
CA ASN A 120 28.71 6.40 -11.75
C ASN A 120 28.19 7.80 -12.12
N GLU A 121 27.12 7.87 -12.93
CA GLU A 121 26.55 9.13 -13.40
C GLU A 121 25.19 9.35 -12.75
N GLU A 122 25.12 10.29 -11.80
CA GLU A 122 23.89 10.55 -11.07
C GLU A 122 22.73 10.92 -11.99
N GLU A 123 22.94 11.87 -12.89
CA GLU A 123 21.91 12.33 -13.86
C GLU A 123 21.35 11.17 -14.70
N THR A 124 22.22 10.35 -15.28
CA THR A 124 21.84 9.19 -16.09
C THR A 124 21.07 8.16 -15.25
N TYR A 125 21.51 7.93 -13.99
CA TYR A 125 20.81 7.05 -13.06
C TYR A 125 19.37 7.52 -12.80
N PHE A 126 19.20 8.83 -12.55
CA PHE A 126 17.89 9.43 -12.33
C PHE A 126 16.97 9.28 -13.54
N ILE A 127 17.46 9.64 -14.72
CA ILE A 127 16.70 9.56 -15.98
C ILE A 127 16.27 8.12 -16.25
N LEU A 128 17.15 7.15 -16.06
CA LEU A 128 16.82 5.73 -16.24
C LEU A 128 15.79 5.23 -15.22
N MET A 129 15.89 5.65 -13.95
CA MET A 129 14.90 5.29 -12.93
C MET A 129 13.51 5.80 -13.31
N PHE A 130 13.39 7.08 -13.65
CA PHE A 130 12.11 7.66 -14.10
C PHE A 130 11.64 7.05 -15.42
N GLY A 131 12.56 6.73 -16.33
CA GLY A 131 12.27 6.03 -17.58
C GLY A 131 11.66 4.64 -17.35
N ILE A 132 12.22 3.84 -16.43
CA ILE A 132 11.66 2.53 -16.06
C ILE A 132 10.25 2.68 -15.48
N LEU A 133 10.05 3.66 -14.58
CA LEU A 133 8.72 3.95 -14.00
C LEU A 133 7.73 4.38 -15.09
N ALA A 134 8.14 5.26 -16.02
CA ALA A 134 7.28 5.72 -17.10
C ALA A 134 6.91 4.59 -18.08
N VAL A 135 7.89 3.80 -18.54
CA VAL A 135 7.65 2.68 -19.46
C VAL A 135 6.70 1.67 -18.83
N THR A 136 6.89 1.33 -17.56
CA THR A 136 6.01 0.37 -16.85
C THR A 136 4.62 0.93 -16.59
N ALA A 137 4.48 2.23 -16.32
CA ALA A 137 3.18 2.91 -16.25
C ALA A 137 2.43 2.85 -17.58
N LEU A 138 3.12 3.18 -18.68
CA LEU A 138 2.54 3.13 -20.04
C LEU A 138 2.15 1.71 -20.44
N LEU A 139 2.98 0.71 -20.11
CA LEU A 139 2.63 -0.69 -20.35
C LEU A 139 1.41 -1.13 -19.53
N ALA A 140 1.26 -0.65 -18.29
CA ALA A 140 0.06 -0.91 -17.51
C ALA A 140 -1.18 -0.28 -18.15
N GLU A 141 -1.08 0.96 -18.63
CA GLU A 141 -2.18 1.64 -19.32
C GLU A 141 -2.55 0.98 -20.66
N TRP A 142 -1.58 0.40 -21.37
CA TRP A 142 -1.82 -0.36 -22.60
C TRP A 142 -2.71 -1.58 -22.39
N ILE A 143 -2.52 -2.30 -21.27
CA ILE A 143 -3.40 -3.38 -20.84
C ILE A 143 -4.57 -2.88 -19.97
N LYS A 144 -4.83 -1.56 -20.01
CA LYS A 144 -5.96 -0.89 -19.36
C LYS A 144 -6.02 -1.07 -17.84
N LEU A 145 -4.85 -1.21 -17.21
CA LEU A 145 -4.68 -1.12 -15.77
C LEU A 145 -4.27 0.30 -15.36
N PRO A 146 -4.57 0.72 -14.13
CA PRO A 146 -4.04 1.97 -13.59
C PRO A 146 -2.52 2.04 -13.66
N GLY A 147 -1.96 3.16 -14.14
CA GLY A 147 -0.51 3.36 -14.23
C GLY A 147 0.22 3.18 -12.88
N ILE A 148 -0.44 3.47 -11.75
CA ILE A 148 0.09 3.25 -10.39
C ILE A 148 0.44 1.77 -10.11
N VAL A 149 -0.28 0.83 -10.72
CA VAL A 149 0.00 -0.61 -10.58
C VAL A 149 1.30 -0.95 -11.30
N GLY A 150 1.51 -0.40 -12.50
CA GLY A 150 2.74 -0.55 -13.27
C GLY A 150 3.95 0.03 -12.54
N THR A 151 3.86 1.27 -12.06
CA THR A 151 4.96 1.92 -11.34
C THR A 151 5.29 1.25 -10.01
N PHE A 152 4.29 0.73 -9.29
CA PHE A 152 4.52 -0.05 -8.06
C PHE A 152 5.28 -1.35 -8.34
N LEU A 153 4.85 -2.12 -9.34
CA LEU A 153 5.53 -3.35 -9.74
C LEU A 153 6.96 -3.08 -10.23
N ALA A 154 7.18 -1.97 -10.93
CA ALA A 154 8.51 -1.54 -11.35
C ALA A 154 9.39 -1.21 -10.15
N GLY A 155 8.87 -0.46 -9.17
CA GLY A 155 9.58 -0.17 -7.92
C GLY A 155 9.96 -1.44 -7.17
N LEU A 156 9.06 -2.41 -7.07
CA LEU A 156 9.33 -3.72 -6.47
C LEU A 156 10.43 -4.49 -7.24
N ALA A 157 10.33 -4.52 -8.57
CA ALA A 157 11.27 -5.21 -9.45
C ALA A 157 12.68 -4.60 -9.37
N VAL A 158 12.77 -3.27 -9.42
CA VAL A 158 14.04 -2.54 -9.30
C VAL A 158 14.63 -2.71 -7.91
N ASN A 159 13.85 -2.56 -6.85
CA ASN A 159 14.33 -2.74 -5.47
C ASN A 159 14.88 -4.16 -5.24
N ALA A 160 14.21 -5.19 -5.75
CA ALA A 160 14.66 -6.57 -5.65
C ALA A 160 15.95 -6.84 -6.46
N ALA A 161 16.12 -6.17 -7.61
CA ALA A 161 17.23 -6.39 -8.51
C ALA A 161 18.48 -5.55 -8.18
N VAL A 162 18.32 -4.38 -7.54
CA VAL A 162 19.43 -3.51 -7.10
C VAL A 162 20.14 -4.07 -5.86
N LYS A 163 19.46 -4.78 -4.95
CA LYS A 163 20.02 -5.38 -3.72
C LYS A 163 20.93 -4.40 -2.95
N ASP A 164 22.13 -4.81 -2.51
CA ASP A 164 23.06 -4.00 -1.70
C ASP A 164 24.06 -3.18 -2.51
N LYS A 165 23.73 -2.86 -3.78
CA LYS A 165 24.56 -1.99 -4.61
C LYS A 165 24.48 -0.53 -4.18
N PRO A 166 25.49 0.32 -4.44
CA PRO A 166 25.46 1.76 -4.14
C PRO A 166 24.19 2.47 -4.64
N ALA A 167 23.65 2.02 -5.76
CA ALA A 167 22.34 2.36 -6.32
C ALA A 167 21.17 2.34 -5.29
N LYS A 168 21.18 1.45 -4.30
CA LYS A 168 20.17 1.42 -3.21
C LYS A 168 20.26 2.65 -2.31
N GLY A 169 21.47 3.14 -2.04
CA GLY A 169 21.69 4.37 -1.28
C GLY A 169 21.13 5.59 -1.99
N LYS A 170 21.37 5.68 -3.31
CA LYS A 170 20.82 6.74 -4.16
C LYS A 170 19.29 6.70 -4.20
N LEU A 171 18.67 5.53 -4.43
CA LEU A 171 17.21 5.38 -4.39
C LEU A 171 16.61 5.81 -3.05
N ALA A 172 17.22 5.38 -1.94
CA ALA A 172 16.76 5.73 -0.60
C ALA A 172 16.90 7.24 -0.33
N PHE A 173 17.98 7.88 -0.81
CA PHE A 173 18.17 9.32 -0.69
C PHE A 173 17.05 10.09 -1.38
N ILE A 174 16.73 9.73 -2.63
CA ILE A 174 15.71 10.43 -3.42
C ILE A 174 14.32 10.24 -2.82
N GLY A 175 14.01 9.00 -2.43
CA GLY A 175 12.78 8.65 -1.74
C GLY A 175 12.57 9.50 -0.48
N ASN A 176 13.59 9.52 0.38
CA ASN A 176 13.51 10.19 1.67
C ASN A 176 13.57 11.73 1.59
N THR A 177 14.36 12.27 0.66
CA THR A 177 14.62 13.72 0.56
C THR A 177 13.56 14.44 -0.29
N LEU A 178 13.09 13.83 -1.38
CA LEU A 178 12.18 14.48 -2.32
C LEU A 178 10.77 13.88 -2.26
N PHE A 179 10.62 12.58 -2.51
CA PHE A 179 9.30 11.99 -2.69
C PHE A 179 8.45 12.01 -1.41
N ILE A 180 9.00 11.63 -0.26
CA ILE A 180 8.25 11.60 1.00
C ILE A 180 7.75 13.02 1.38
N PRO A 181 8.60 14.06 1.45
CA PRO A 181 8.13 15.41 1.78
C PRO A 181 7.12 15.98 0.79
N ILE A 182 7.40 15.89 -0.53
CA ILE A 182 6.49 16.40 -1.57
C ILE A 182 5.13 15.70 -1.48
N PHE A 183 5.13 14.38 -1.26
CA PHE A 183 3.90 13.61 -1.12
C PHE A 183 3.04 14.10 0.06
N PHE A 184 3.64 14.39 1.22
CA PHE A 184 2.90 14.93 2.36
C PHE A 184 2.36 16.34 2.10
N ILE A 185 3.10 17.17 1.37
CA ILE A 185 2.63 18.50 0.96
C ILE A 185 1.41 18.36 0.04
N VAL A 186 1.52 17.56 -1.03
CA VAL A 186 0.42 17.34 -1.98
C VAL A 186 -0.81 16.74 -1.29
N THR A 187 -0.60 15.77 -0.39
CA THR A 187 -1.68 15.18 0.41
C THR A 187 -2.35 16.21 1.31
N GLY A 188 -1.57 17.09 1.95
CA GLY A 188 -2.11 18.18 2.76
C GLY A 188 -2.98 19.13 1.94
N PHE A 189 -2.58 19.46 0.70
CA PHE A 189 -3.36 20.30 -0.20
C PHE A 189 -4.66 19.65 -0.71
N LEU A 190 -4.72 18.32 -0.75
CA LEU A 190 -5.93 17.59 -1.13
C LEU A 190 -6.98 17.56 -0.01
N ILE A 191 -6.59 17.80 1.24
CA ILE A 191 -7.50 17.80 2.39
C ILE A 191 -8.16 19.18 2.47
N ASP A 192 -9.41 19.28 2.05
CA ASP A 192 -10.26 20.45 2.33
C ASP A 192 -10.78 20.37 3.79
N PRO A 193 -10.38 21.30 4.69
CA PRO A 193 -10.84 21.29 6.09
C PRO A 193 -12.35 21.42 6.23
N MET A 194 -13.01 22.13 5.30
CA MET A 194 -14.46 22.34 5.33
C MET A 194 -15.20 21.09 4.85
N ALA A 195 -14.73 20.43 3.79
CA ALA A 195 -15.23 19.12 3.40
C ALA A 195 -15.01 18.07 4.50
N LEU A 196 -13.84 18.10 5.16
CA LEU A 196 -13.53 17.23 6.29
C LEU A 196 -14.51 17.43 7.45
N ALA A 197 -14.79 18.68 7.83
CA ALA A 197 -15.74 19.01 8.89
C ALA A 197 -17.18 18.57 8.54
N ARG A 198 -17.58 18.73 7.27
CA ARG A 198 -18.88 18.24 6.77
C ARG A 198 -18.95 16.72 6.78
N SER A 199 -17.93 16.01 6.31
CA SER A 199 -17.92 14.54 6.34
C SER A 199 -17.83 13.98 7.76
N ILE A 200 -17.18 14.66 8.70
CA ILE A 200 -17.21 14.28 10.13
C ILE A 200 -18.62 14.41 10.71
N SER A 201 -19.44 15.35 10.25
CA SER A 201 -20.81 15.54 10.75
C SER A 201 -21.87 14.71 10.00
N GLN A 202 -21.71 14.54 8.69
CA GLN A 202 -22.71 13.90 7.80
C GLN A 202 -22.37 12.46 7.44
N ASP A 203 -21.08 12.12 7.33
CA ASP A 203 -20.58 10.82 6.86
C ASP A 203 -19.75 10.09 7.93
N PHE A 204 -19.94 10.45 9.20
CA PHE A 204 -19.19 9.91 10.33
C PHE A 204 -19.15 8.38 10.32
N TYR A 205 -20.30 7.75 10.07
CA TYR A 205 -20.45 6.30 10.09
C TYR A 205 -19.59 5.61 9.03
N LEU A 206 -19.37 6.23 7.86
CA LEU A 206 -18.55 5.67 6.80
C LEU A 206 -17.07 5.69 7.20
N ALA A 207 -16.57 6.86 7.61
CA ALA A 207 -15.19 6.99 8.06
C ALA A 207 -14.90 6.13 9.29
N ALA A 208 -15.79 6.17 10.30
CA ALA A 208 -15.66 5.36 11.52
C ALA A 208 -15.73 3.87 11.23
N GLY A 209 -16.62 3.44 10.32
CA GLY A 209 -16.74 2.05 9.89
C GLY A 209 -15.47 1.56 9.21
N ILE A 210 -14.91 2.34 8.27
CA ILE A 210 -13.67 1.99 7.56
C ILE A 210 -12.48 1.97 8.54
N ILE A 211 -12.38 2.95 9.44
CA ILE A 211 -11.33 2.96 10.48
C ILE A 211 -11.47 1.72 11.38
N GLY A 212 -12.70 1.39 11.81
CA GLY A 212 -12.96 0.20 12.63
C GLY A 212 -12.56 -1.09 11.91
N ALA A 213 -12.96 -1.25 10.64
CA ALA A 213 -12.59 -2.37 9.79
C ALA A 213 -11.07 -2.48 9.62
N LEU A 214 -10.39 -1.35 9.41
CA LEU A 214 -8.94 -1.27 9.28
C LEU A 214 -8.24 -1.71 10.57
N LEU A 215 -8.62 -1.11 11.71
CA LEU A 215 -7.99 -1.39 13.00
C LEU A 215 -8.17 -2.85 13.39
N LEU A 216 -9.40 -3.38 13.27
CA LEU A 216 -9.73 -4.75 13.61
C LEU A 216 -9.11 -5.74 12.64
N GLY A 217 -9.21 -5.51 11.33
CA GLY A 217 -8.65 -6.40 10.33
C GLY A 217 -7.13 -6.52 10.43
N LYS A 218 -6.44 -5.39 10.62
CA LYS A 218 -4.99 -5.39 10.83
C LYS A 218 -4.59 -5.99 12.18
N TRP A 219 -5.42 -5.83 13.21
CA TRP A 219 -5.18 -6.46 14.51
C TRP A 219 -5.30 -7.98 14.42
N ILE A 220 -6.35 -8.49 13.76
CA ILE A 220 -6.55 -9.92 13.51
C ILE A 220 -5.37 -10.47 12.71
N ALA A 221 -4.94 -9.80 11.64
CA ALA A 221 -3.81 -10.23 10.82
C ALA A 221 -2.51 -10.29 11.65
N ALA A 222 -2.18 -9.24 12.39
CA ALA A 222 -0.98 -9.17 13.21
C ALA A 222 -0.98 -10.20 14.35
N GLU A 223 -2.12 -10.40 15.01
CA GLU A 223 -2.26 -11.38 16.09
C GLU A 223 -2.16 -12.81 15.54
N SER A 224 -2.81 -13.08 14.40
CA SER A 224 -2.80 -14.39 13.75
C SER A 224 -1.43 -14.77 13.20
N CYS A 225 -0.73 -13.83 12.57
CA CYS A 225 0.63 -14.00 12.08
C CYS A 225 1.58 -14.17 13.26
N GLY A 226 1.54 -13.25 14.23
CA GLY A 226 2.45 -13.28 15.37
C GLY A 226 2.30 -14.51 16.25
N ARG A 227 1.08 -15.08 16.39
CA ARG A 227 0.89 -16.37 17.09
C ARG A 227 1.46 -17.54 16.30
N ALA A 228 1.33 -17.54 14.97
CA ALA A 228 1.89 -18.58 14.11
C ALA A 228 3.43 -18.65 14.18
N PHE A 229 4.09 -17.50 14.33
CA PHE A 229 5.54 -17.41 14.48
C PHE A 229 6.03 -17.38 15.95
N GLY A 230 5.15 -17.56 16.94
CA GLY A 230 5.56 -17.60 18.36
C GLY A 230 6.09 -16.27 18.94
N PHE A 231 5.69 -15.14 18.35
CA PHE A 231 6.10 -13.80 18.76
C PHE A 231 5.43 -13.34 20.06
N THR A 232 6.14 -12.53 20.84
CA THR A 232 5.63 -11.98 22.10
C THR A 232 4.49 -10.99 21.86
N PRO A 233 3.59 -10.77 22.83
CA PRO A 233 2.51 -9.80 22.67
C PRO A 233 3.01 -8.39 22.32
N ALA A 234 4.17 -7.96 22.82
CA ALA A 234 4.76 -6.68 22.47
C ALA A 234 5.21 -6.62 21.01
N ALA A 235 5.79 -7.70 20.48
CA ALA A 235 6.13 -7.80 19.06
C ALA A 235 4.88 -7.76 18.17
N ARG A 236 3.82 -8.49 18.53
CA ARG A 236 2.54 -8.48 17.78
C ARG A 236 1.88 -7.10 17.76
N ARG A 237 1.87 -6.40 18.89
CA ARG A 237 1.35 -5.01 18.97
C ARG A 237 2.18 -4.02 18.18
N THR A 238 3.50 -4.21 18.15
CA THR A 238 4.41 -3.38 17.34
C THR A 238 4.19 -3.63 15.85
N MET A 239 4.04 -4.89 15.43
CA MET A 239 3.65 -5.21 14.04
C MET A 239 2.30 -4.56 13.70
N TRP A 240 1.29 -4.72 14.55
CA TRP A 240 -0.02 -4.09 14.35
C TRP A 240 0.11 -2.57 14.16
N SER A 241 0.78 -1.85 15.07
CA SER A 241 0.91 -0.39 15.00
C SER A 241 1.65 0.08 13.74
N LEU A 242 2.62 -0.70 13.26
CA LEU A 242 3.37 -0.40 12.04
C LEU A 242 2.55 -0.60 10.76
N THR A 243 1.56 -1.49 10.79
CA THR A 243 0.65 -1.70 9.66
C THR A 243 -0.50 -0.70 9.61
N LEU A 244 -0.75 0.08 10.65
CA LEU A 244 -1.90 0.99 10.69
C LEU A 244 -1.84 2.14 9.67
N PRO A 245 -0.74 2.91 9.56
CA PRO A 245 -0.72 4.12 8.76
C PRO A 245 -1.05 3.84 7.30
N GLN A 246 -1.99 4.60 6.75
CA GLN A 246 -2.30 4.63 5.33
C GLN A 246 -1.98 5.99 4.78
N VAL A 247 -1.21 6.05 3.70
CA VAL A 247 -0.89 7.34 3.09
C VAL A 247 -0.77 7.23 1.57
N ALA A 248 0.41 6.91 1.02
CA ALA A 248 0.69 7.19 -0.39
C ALA A 248 -0.04 6.30 -1.38
N ALA A 249 0.09 4.98 -1.23
CA ALA A 249 -0.57 4.03 -2.11
C ALA A 249 -2.09 4.14 -2.00
N THR A 250 -2.61 4.23 -0.78
CA THR A 250 -4.04 4.37 -0.49
C THR A 250 -4.61 5.61 -1.16
N LEU A 251 -4.05 6.80 -0.91
CA LEU A 251 -4.60 8.04 -1.46
C LEU A 251 -4.53 8.07 -2.98
N ALA A 252 -3.40 7.67 -3.57
CA ALA A 252 -3.24 7.70 -5.00
C ALA A 252 -4.20 6.72 -5.70
N ALA A 253 -4.41 5.51 -5.15
CA ALA A 253 -5.40 4.57 -5.65
C ALA A 253 -6.84 5.10 -5.47
N THR A 254 -7.17 5.76 -4.35
CA THR A 254 -8.47 6.42 -4.16
C THR A 254 -8.71 7.51 -5.20
N LEU A 255 -7.70 8.33 -5.51
CA LEU A 255 -7.82 9.39 -6.53
C LEU A 255 -8.01 8.81 -7.93
N VAL A 256 -7.32 7.71 -8.26
CA VAL A 256 -7.55 7.00 -9.51
C VAL A 256 -8.98 6.48 -9.56
N ALA A 257 -9.47 5.86 -8.48
CA ALA A 257 -10.83 5.35 -8.41
C ALA A 257 -11.87 6.47 -8.53
N PHE A 258 -11.67 7.58 -7.83
CA PHE A 258 -12.53 8.77 -7.92
C PHE A 258 -12.60 9.35 -9.34
N LYS A 259 -11.49 9.29 -10.09
CA LYS A 259 -11.42 9.73 -11.49
C LYS A 259 -11.83 8.67 -12.50
N THR A 260 -12.17 7.46 -12.06
CA THR A 260 -12.59 6.36 -12.93
C THR A 260 -14.10 6.39 -13.06
N PHE A 261 -14.62 6.57 -14.28
CA PHE A 261 -16.04 6.62 -14.55
C PHE A 261 -16.51 5.36 -15.30
N ASN A 262 -17.70 4.88 -14.99
CA ASN A 262 -18.35 3.82 -15.76
C ASN A 262 -19.03 4.39 -17.03
N ALA A 263 -19.61 3.51 -17.84
CA ALA A 263 -20.37 3.88 -19.04
C ALA A 263 -21.56 4.83 -18.75
N ALA A 264 -22.06 4.86 -17.52
CA ALA A 264 -23.15 5.74 -17.07
C ALA A 264 -22.64 7.10 -16.52
N GLY A 265 -21.33 7.37 -16.56
CA GLY A 265 -20.74 8.60 -16.05
C GLY A 265 -20.71 8.70 -14.52
N GLN A 266 -20.90 7.59 -13.80
CA GLN A 266 -20.75 7.55 -12.34
C GLN A 266 -19.31 7.20 -11.97
N PRO A 267 -18.73 7.87 -10.94
CA PRO A 267 -17.39 7.55 -10.48
C PRO A 267 -17.35 6.26 -9.66
N LEU A 268 -16.25 5.51 -9.75
CA LEU A 268 -16.06 4.26 -9.01
C LEU A 268 -16.09 4.49 -7.50
N LEU A 269 -15.47 5.58 -7.03
CA LEU A 269 -15.65 6.08 -5.68
C LEU A 269 -16.19 7.51 -5.76
N ASP A 270 -17.22 7.80 -4.98
CA ASP A 270 -17.82 9.13 -4.90
C ASP A 270 -17.05 10.05 -3.94
N GLU A 271 -17.47 11.31 -3.86
CA GLU A 271 -16.86 12.32 -2.98
C GLU A 271 -16.95 11.92 -1.51
N ARG A 272 -18.04 11.24 -1.11
CA ARG A 272 -18.24 10.75 0.27
C ARG A 272 -17.17 9.71 0.63
N MET A 273 -16.91 8.74 -0.24
CA MET A 273 -15.84 7.76 -0.02
C MET A 273 -14.46 8.41 -0.05
N LEU A 274 -14.19 9.34 -0.98
CA LEU A 274 -12.92 10.07 -1.03
C LEU A 274 -12.64 10.79 0.29
N ASN A 275 -13.62 11.54 0.81
CA ASN A 275 -13.50 12.24 2.09
C ASN A 275 -13.33 11.28 3.27
N ALA A 276 -14.05 10.14 3.28
CA ALA A 276 -13.88 9.12 4.30
C ALA A 276 -12.46 8.53 4.29
N VAL A 277 -11.89 8.25 3.11
CA VAL A 277 -10.52 7.75 2.99
C VAL A 277 -9.50 8.82 3.42
N LEU A 278 -9.73 10.10 3.12
CA LEU A 278 -8.89 11.19 3.64
C LEU A 278 -8.86 11.23 5.17
N ILE A 279 -10.01 11.03 5.83
CA ILE A 279 -10.10 10.90 7.29
C ILE A 279 -9.29 9.68 7.77
N VAL A 280 -9.45 8.53 7.12
CA VAL A 280 -8.71 7.30 7.45
C VAL A 280 -7.20 7.54 7.35
N VAL A 281 -6.74 8.17 6.27
CA VAL A 281 -5.32 8.52 6.05
C VAL A 281 -4.83 9.41 7.19
N LEU A 282 -5.55 10.48 7.52
CA LEU A 282 -5.16 11.41 8.59
C LEU A 282 -5.08 10.71 9.96
N VAL A 283 -6.14 10.01 10.35
CA VAL A 283 -6.25 9.35 11.65
C VAL A 283 -5.16 8.28 11.80
N THR A 284 -4.97 7.45 10.78
CA THR A 284 -4.00 6.35 10.84
C THR A 284 -2.54 6.84 10.76
N ALA A 285 -2.27 7.91 10.01
CA ALA A 285 -0.94 8.52 9.94
C ALA A 285 -0.51 9.15 11.27
N ILE A 286 -1.45 9.62 12.09
CA ILE A 286 -1.19 10.11 13.46
C ILE A 286 -1.10 8.93 14.44
N LEU A 287 -2.08 8.03 14.41
CA LEU A 287 -2.21 6.95 15.39
C LEU A 287 -1.07 5.94 15.31
N GLY A 288 -0.65 5.54 14.11
CA GLY A 288 0.37 4.49 13.95
C GLY A 288 1.74 4.84 14.54
N PRO A 289 2.33 6.02 14.26
CA PRO A 289 3.57 6.46 14.89
C PRO A 289 3.47 6.52 16.43
N ILE A 290 2.38 7.07 16.97
CA ILE A 290 2.15 7.16 18.43
C ILE A 290 2.15 5.76 19.07
N LEU A 291 1.39 4.82 18.50
CA LEU A 291 1.34 3.45 18.99
C LEU A 291 2.69 2.74 18.82
N THR A 292 3.40 2.99 17.73
CA THR A 292 4.73 2.41 17.48
C THR A 292 5.75 2.89 18.51
N GLN A 293 5.76 4.18 18.87
CA GLN A 293 6.62 4.71 19.94
C GLN A 293 6.35 4.06 21.29
N ARG A 294 5.09 3.69 21.56
CA ARG A 294 4.69 3.03 22.81
C ARG A 294 5.08 1.56 22.85
N PHE A 295 4.91 0.82 21.76
CA PHE A 295 5.09 -0.64 21.75
C PHE A 295 6.50 -1.10 21.35
N ALA A 296 7.18 -0.39 20.44
CA ALA A 296 8.50 -0.81 19.97
C ALA A 296 9.57 -0.95 21.08
N PRO A 297 9.62 -0.08 22.11
CA PRO A 297 10.55 -0.27 23.22
C PRO A 297 10.26 -1.52 24.05
N GLN A 298 8.99 -1.92 24.17
CA GLN A 298 8.60 -3.12 24.92
C GLN A 298 9.05 -4.38 24.19
N MET A 299 8.89 -4.42 22.86
CA MET A 299 9.38 -5.51 22.02
C MET A 299 10.89 -5.73 22.17
N LEU A 300 11.67 -4.65 22.30
CA LEU A 300 13.12 -4.74 22.51
C LEU A 300 13.49 -5.34 23.86
N ARG A 301 12.81 -4.93 24.94
CA ARG A 301 13.02 -5.50 26.28
C ARG A 301 12.71 -6.99 26.31
N ASP A 302 11.59 -7.40 25.71
CA ASP A 302 11.20 -8.80 25.59
C ASP A 302 12.25 -9.60 24.81
N SER A 303 12.73 -9.06 23.70
CA SER A 303 13.74 -9.72 22.86
C SER A 303 15.08 -9.88 23.57
N ALA A 304 15.50 -8.88 24.36
CA ALA A 304 16.72 -8.94 25.16
C ALA A 304 16.62 -10.00 26.27
N SER A 305 15.47 -10.08 26.96
CA SER A 305 15.26 -11.08 28.02
C SER A 305 15.25 -12.52 27.52
N ARG A 306 14.81 -12.76 26.27
CA ARG A 306 14.88 -14.09 25.63
C ARG A 306 16.30 -14.52 25.26
N LYS A 307 17.22 -13.59 24.97
CA LYS A 307 18.63 -13.93 24.67
C LYS A 307 19.44 -14.29 25.92
N LEU A 308 18.94 -13.94 27.11
CA LEU A 308 19.58 -14.21 28.39
C LEU A 308 19.11 -15.52 29.04
N LYS A 309 18.10 -16.18 28.47
CA LYS A 309 17.60 -17.51 28.88
C LYS A 309 18.06 -18.55 27.88
#